data_AF-A0A015MHU7-F1
#
_entry.id   AF-A0A015MHU7-F1
#
_cell.length_a   1.000
_cell.length_b   1.000
_cell.length_c   1.000
_cell.angle_alpha   90.00
_cell.angle_beta   90.00
_cell.angle_gamma   90.00
#
_symmetry.space_group_name_H-M   'P 1'
#
loop_
_entity.id
_entity.type
_entity.pdbx_description
1 polymer ?
#
loop_
_entity_poly.entity_id
_entity_poly.type
_entity_poly.pdbx_seq_one_letter_code
_entity_poly.pdbx_strand_id
1 'polypeptide(L)'
;MIDVLKKEKLLKLGDFFRGAQGSDITLGLLINFEPVEIYELKHQFPCLNLSAKAEKTAMLKPGYIMINGYSASFADVFFLVDNPEPILIAVQCRWRKVSLDLETIKDEHKKNAGVSSKMKEKARKLRNDANTVSKKKGDELRYEAEQYTQLANLLSKYRIITIFITTQRFSEELECIPEDCILIHQENFDTFFGPVFSSRAKFVMTRDSNPNMSTASQLASRYKAISEDMGERIEKTRKRRTFMSHEDFCKEFPELASDDEIRSNFVYYPYHPHIESFEPNKRTRV
;
A
#
# COMPACT_ATOMS: atom_id res chain seq x y z
N MET A 1 20.39 -7.14 -2.24
CA MET A 1 19.14 -7.78 -1.79
C MET A 1 19.04 -9.21 -2.32
N ILE A 2 19.21 -9.42 -3.64
CA ILE A 2 19.27 -10.76 -4.26
C ILE A 2 20.40 -11.64 -3.67
N ASP A 3 21.57 -11.08 -3.36
CA ASP A 3 22.68 -11.87 -2.80
C ASP A 3 22.53 -12.23 -1.31
N VAL A 4 21.68 -11.50 -0.56
CA VAL A 4 21.35 -11.84 0.84
C VAL A 4 20.37 -13.03 0.87
N LEU A 5 19.38 -13.02 -0.02
CA LEU A 5 18.44 -14.13 -0.25
C LEU A 5 19.14 -15.43 -0.70
N LYS A 6 20.36 -15.34 -1.27
CA LYS A 6 21.16 -16.51 -1.67
C LYS A 6 21.98 -17.12 -0.53
N LYS A 7 22.26 -16.37 0.55
CA LYS A 7 23.10 -16.82 1.68
C LYS A 7 22.31 -17.19 2.93
N GLU A 8 21.19 -16.51 3.20
CA GLU A 8 20.29 -16.81 4.32
C GLU A 8 18.91 -17.16 3.75
N LYS A 9 18.45 -18.39 3.97
CA LYS A 9 17.14 -18.88 3.46
C LYS A 9 15.94 -18.27 4.21
N LEU A 10 16.19 -17.48 5.25
CA LEU A 10 15.19 -16.88 6.13
C LEU A 10 15.57 -15.43 6.38
N LEU A 11 14.60 -14.52 6.25
CA LEU A 11 14.76 -13.09 6.48
C LEU A 11 13.66 -12.64 7.44
N LYS A 12 13.93 -11.71 8.36
CA LYS A 12 12.84 -11.12 9.16
C LYS A 12 11.96 -10.25 8.28
N LEU A 13 10.67 -10.22 8.57
CA LEU A 13 9.70 -9.43 7.84
C LEU A 13 10.06 -7.94 7.87
N GLY A 14 10.56 -7.42 9.00
CA GLY A 14 11.07 -6.06 9.11
C GLY A 14 12.35 -5.78 8.32
N ASP A 15 13.20 -6.80 8.09
CA ASP A 15 14.39 -6.65 7.24
C ASP A 15 14.04 -6.64 5.75
N PHE A 16 12.95 -7.32 5.37
CA PHE A 16 12.37 -7.27 4.04
C PHE A 16 11.64 -5.94 3.81
N PHE A 17 10.80 -5.52 4.75
CA PHE A 17 10.09 -4.25 4.77
C PHE A 17 10.83 -3.20 5.60
N ARG A 18 12.03 -2.82 5.15
CA ARG A 18 12.93 -1.94 5.91
C ARG A 18 12.28 -0.61 6.28
N GLY A 19 12.42 -0.23 7.55
CA GLY A 19 11.85 1.01 8.06
C GLY A 19 10.32 0.98 8.21
N ALA A 20 9.67 -0.16 7.98
CA ALA A 20 8.26 -0.29 8.28
C ALA A 20 8.02 -0.30 9.79
N GLN A 21 6.86 0.21 10.17
CA GLN A 21 6.40 0.26 11.56
C GLN A 21 5.34 -0.80 11.80
N GLY A 22 5.30 -1.36 13.00
CA GLY A 22 4.40 -2.44 13.39
C GLY A 22 4.90 -3.05 14.69
N SER A 23 4.23 -4.09 15.17
CA SER A 23 4.69 -4.79 16.37
C SER A 23 6.04 -5.47 16.15
N ASP A 24 6.90 -5.49 17.18
CA ASP A 24 8.18 -6.21 17.14
C ASP A 24 7.98 -7.72 16.89
N ILE A 25 6.86 -8.28 17.35
CA ILE A 25 6.48 -9.67 17.11
C ILE A 25 6.30 -9.91 15.62
N THR A 26 5.49 -9.10 14.95
CA THR A 26 5.20 -9.25 13.51
C THR A 26 6.40 -8.90 12.65
N LEU A 27 7.13 -7.82 12.95
CA LEU A 27 8.36 -7.46 12.24
C LEU A 27 9.47 -8.52 12.43
N GLY A 28 9.46 -9.23 13.56
CA GLY A 28 10.36 -10.32 13.88
C GLY A 28 10.04 -11.65 13.19
N LEU A 29 8.87 -11.79 12.55
CA LEU A 29 8.49 -13.01 11.84
C LEU A 29 9.50 -13.33 10.74
N LEU A 30 9.94 -14.58 10.69
CA LEU A 30 10.83 -15.05 9.64
C LEU A 30 10.01 -15.41 8.41
N ILE A 31 10.50 -15.04 7.23
CA ILE A 31 9.93 -15.40 5.95
C ILE A 31 11.01 -15.98 5.04
N ASN A 32 10.62 -16.94 4.21
CA ASN A 32 11.44 -17.38 3.10
C ASN A 32 10.78 -16.98 1.77
N PHE A 33 11.61 -16.74 0.76
CA PHE A 33 11.14 -16.59 -0.60
C PHE A 33 11.72 -17.71 -1.45
N GLU A 34 10.83 -18.50 -2.04
CA GLU A 34 11.15 -19.28 -3.22
C GLU A 34 11.30 -18.35 -4.43
N PRO A 35 11.90 -18.80 -5.55
CA PRO A 35 11.91 -18.04 -6.79
C PRO A 35 10.51 -17.49 -7.11
N VAL A 36 10.42 -16.17 -7.25
CA VAL A 36 9.14 -15.46 -7.30
C VAL A 36 8.65 -15.30 -8.73
N GLU A 37 7.41 -15.71 -8.98
CA GLU A 37 6.66 -15.40 -10.19
C GLU A 37 5.51 -14.42 -9.88
N ILE A 38 5.35 -13.39 -10.71
CA ILE A 38 4.34 -12.34 -10.52
C ILE A 38 3.18 -12.52 -11.51
N TYR A 39 1.95 -12.45 -11.02
CA TYR A 39 0.72 -12.64 -11.80
C TYR A 39 -0.26 -11.48 -11.59
N GLU A 40 -0.67 -10.81 -12.67
CA GLU A 40 -1.78 -9.85 -12.65
C GLU A 40 -3.11 -10.57 -12.90
N LEU A 41 -3.96 -10.66 -11.88
CA LEU A 41 -5.23 -11.37 -11.96
C LEU A 41 -6.26 -10.60 -12.80
N LYS A 42 -7.07 -11.34 -13.56
CA LYS A 42 -8.25 -10.81 -14.28
C LYS A 42 -9.44 -10.61 -13.34
N HIS A 43 -9.54 -11.43 -12.29
CA HIS A 43 -10.66 -11.45 -11.36
C HIS A 43 -10.22 -11.04 -9.95
N GLN A 44 -11.16 -10.49 -9.18
CA GLN A 44 -10.92 -10.07 -7.81
C GLN A 44 -10.84 -11.28 -6.89
N PHE A 45 -9.71 -11.46 -6.22
CA PHE A 45 -9.55 -12.38 -5.11
C PHE A 45 -10.28 -11.83 -3.86
N PRO A 46 -10.89 -12.68 -3.01
CA PRO A 46 -10.94 -14.14 -3.06
C PRO A 46 -11.93 -14.71 -4.10
N CYS A 47 -11.42 -15.54 -5.01
CA CYS A 47 -12.21 -16.30 -5.98
C CYS A 47 -11.48 -17.58 -6.41
N LEU A 48 -12.21 -18.49 -7.07
CA LEU A 48 -11.65 -19.76 -7.57
C LEU A 48 -10.85 -19.58 -8.87
N ASN A 49 -11.20 -18.58 -9.69
CA ASN A 49 -10.57 -18.34 -10.98
C ASN A 49 -9.40 -17.36 -10.85
N LEU A 50 -8.19 -17.90 -10.73
CA LEU A 50 -6.94 -17.14 -10.68
C LEU A 50 -6.28 -16.95 -12.06
N SER A 51 -7.08 -16.82 -13.12
CA SER A 51 -6.54 -16.49 -14.45
C SER A 51 -5.88 -15.12 -14.46
N ALA A 52 -4.69 -15.04 -15.04
CA ALA A 52 -3.91 -13.83 -15.16
C ALA A 52 -4.05 -13.21 -16.56
N LYS A 53 -3.78 -11.90 -16.66
CA LYS A 53 -3.88 -11.14 -17.92
C LYS A 53 -3.00 -11.69 -19.03
N ALA A 54 -1.82 -12.19 -18.69
CA ALA A 54 -0.87 -12.81 -19.62
C ALA A 54 -1.29 -14.23 -20.10
N GLU A 55 -2.58 -14.57 -20.03
CA GLU A 55 -3.15 -15.89 -20.39
C GLU A 55 -2.54 -17.09 -19.64
N LYS A 56 -1.85 -16.84 -18.54
CA LYS A 56 -1.39 -17.87 -17.60
C LYS A 56 -2.41 -18.02 -16.47
N THR A 57 -2.48 -19.20 -15.87
CA THR A 57 -3.26 -19.43 -14.65
C THR A 57 -2.33 -19.40 -13.46
N ALA A 58 -2.58 -18.49 -12.51
CA ALA A 58 -1.85 -18.44 -11.26
C ALA A 58 -2.29 -19.57 -10.33
N MET A 59 -1.41 -19.99 -9.43
CA MET A 59 -1.72 -20.93 -8.36
C MET A 59 -1.52 -20.24 -7.02
N LEU A 60 -2.42 -20.49 -6.07
CA LEU A 60 -2.26 -20.00 -4.70
C LEU A 60 -1.31 -20.94 -3.93
N LYS A 61 0.00 -20.66 -4.03
CA LYS A 61 1.08 -21.39 -3.34
C LYS A 61 2.29 -20.46 -3.12
N PRO A 62 3.25 -20.81 -2.24
CA PRO A 62 4.49 -20.04 -2.09
C PRO A 62 5.24 -19.85 -3.41
N GLY A 63 5.99 -18.74 -3.50
CA GLY A 63 6.72 -18.35 -4.72
C GLY A 63 5.86 -17.61 -5.75
N TYR A 64 4.55 -17.44 -5.53
CA TYR A 64 3.66 -16.74 -6.44
C TYR A 64 3.18 -15.44 -5.78
N ILE A 65 3.39 -14.31 -6.45
CA ILE A 65 2.85 -13.01 -6.07
C ILE A 65 1.71 -12.64 -6.99
N MET A 66 0.56 -12.34 -6.40
CA MET A 66 -0.64 -11.96 -7.13
C MET A 66 -0.88 -10.46 -6.99
N ILE A 67 -0.93 -9.75 -8.11
CA ILE A 67 -1.52 -8.42 -8.20
C ILE A 67 -3.02 -8.63 -8.44
N ASN A 68 -3.84 -8.17 -7.51
CA ASN A 68 -5.25 -8.46 -7.49
C ASN A 68 -6.01 -7.65 -8.57
N GLY A 69 -7.20 -8.13 -8.93
CA GLY A 69 -8.11 -7.40 -9.81
C GLY A 69 -8.52 -6.06 -9.19
N TYR A 70 -8.68 -5.04 -10.04
CA TYR A 70 -9.08 -3.69 -9.62
C TYR A 70 -10.36 -3.72 -8.78
N SER A 71 -10.44 -2.88 -7.75
CA SER A 71 -11.56 -2.79 -6.79
C SER A 71 -11.83 -4.05 -5.97
N ALA A 72 -10.85 -4.95 -5.83
CA ALA A 72 -11.01 -6.11 -4.95
C ALA A 72 -11.22 -5.70 -3.48
N SER A 73 -12.06 -6.46 -2.77
CA SER A 73 -12.32 -6.25 -1.33
C SER A 73 -11.22 -6.78 -0.41
N PHE A 74 -10.23 -7.46 -0.97
CA PHE A 74 -9.07 -8.01 -0.29
C PHE A 74 -7.85 -7.50 -1.03
N ALA A 75 -6.83 -7.03 -0.30
CA ALA A 75 -5.47 -6.64 -0.72
C ALA A 75 -5.18 -6.39 -2.22
N ASP A 76 -4.47 -5.32 -2.51
CA ASP A 76 -4.02 -4.99 -3.87
C ASP A 76 -2.96 -5.99 -4.38
N VAL A 77 -2.09 -6.47 -3.49
CA VAL A 77 -1.10 -7.52 -3.78
C VAL A 77 -1.11 -8.54 -2.66
N PHE A 78 -1.01 -9.83 -2.98
CA PHE A 78 -0.94 -10.87 -1.96
C PHE A 78 -0.07 -12.06 -2.38
N PHE A 79 0.45 -12.77 -1.39
CA PHE A 79 1.26 -13.97 -1.58
C PHE A 79 1.38 -14.81 -0.30
N LEU A 80 1.71 -16.08 -0.47
CA LEU A 80 1.89 -17.04 0.61
C LEU A 80 3.36 -17.25 0.95
N VAL A 81 3.63 -17.47 2.23
CA VAL A 81 4.90 -17.93 2.79
C VAL A 81 4.57 -19.12 3.69
N ASP A 82 5.18 -20.29 3.47
CA ASP A 82 4.86 -21.50 4.23
C ASP A 82 5.87 -21.82 5.33
N ASN A 83 7.08 -21.26 5.26
CA ASN A 83 8.16 -21.57 6.19
C ASN A 83 8.78 -20.30 6.78
N PRO A 84 9.03 -20.25 8.10
CA PRO A 84 8.82 -21.33 9.08
C PRO A 84 7.36 -21.47 9.54
N GLU A 85 6.50 -20.49 9.24
CA GLU A 85 5.09 -20.51 9.58
C GLU A 85 4.24 -20.14 8.35
N PRO A 86 3.01 -20.67 8.22
CA PRO A 86 2.10 -20.31 7.13
C PRO A 86 1.57 -18.88 7.31
N ILE A 87 2.05 -17.95 6.50
CA ILE A 87 1.66 -16.55 6.47
C ILE A 87 1.10 -16.18 5.09
N LEU A 88 -0.06 -15.52 5.08
CA LEU A 88 -0.61 -14.85 3.90
C LEU A 88 -0.34 -13.36 4.04
N ILE A 89 0.58 -12.84 3.23
CA ILE A 89 0.91 -11.42 3.19
C ILE A 89 -0.09 -10.72 2.26
N ALA A 90 -0.76 -9.71 2.80
CA ALA A 90 -1.80 -8.91 2.15
C ALA A 90 -1.34 -7.45 2.10
N VAL A 91 -0.81 -7.00 0.95
CA VAL A 91 -0.33 -5.63 0.75
C VAL A 91 -1.48 -4.75 0.23
N GLN A 92 -1.74 -3.66 0.94
CA GLN A 92 -2.73 -2.65 0.62
C GLN A 92 -2.04 -1.33 0.28
N CYS A 93 -2.22 -0.87 -0.95
CA CYS A 93 -1.67 0.37 -1.46
C CYS A 93 -2.71 1.49 -1.36
N ARG A 94 -2.44 2.50 -0.52
CA ARG A 94 -3.34 3.63 -0.28
C ARG A 94 -2.80 4.90 -0.93
N TRP A 95 -3.59 5.43 -1.85
CA TRP A 95 -3.33 6.70 -2.51
C TRP A 95 -3.65 7.87 -1.59
N ARG A 96 -2.96 8.99 -1.82
CA ARG A 96 -3.05 10.21 -1.01
C ARG A 96 -4.44 10.81 -0.86
N LYS A 97 -5.37 10.49 -1.76
CA LYS A 97 -6.73 11.04 -1.78
C LYS A 97 -7.66 10.43 -0.74
N VAL A 98 -7.29 9.30 -0.14
CA VAL A 98 -8.10 8.60 0.87
C VAL A 98 -7.30 8.57 2.15
N SER A 99 -7.69 9.34 3.17
CA SER A 99 -7.00 9.35 4.47
C SER A 99 -6.80 7.92 4.97
N LEU A 100 -5.61 7.64 5.47
CA LEU A 100 -5.34 6.39 6.18
C LEU A 100 -5.25 6.73 7.66
N ASP A 101 -6.34 6.50 8.35
CA ASP A 101 -6.44 6.56 9.81
C ASP A 101 -6.42 5.15 10.41
N LEU A 102 -6.32 5.10 11.73
CA LEU A 102 -6.26 3.85 12.48
C LEU A 102 -7.54 3.01 12.32
N GLU A 103 -8.70 3.64 12.25
CA GLU A 103 -9.99 2.96 12.05
C GLU A 103 -10.01 2.24 10.69
N THR A 104 -9.56 2.92 9.64
CA THR A 104 -9.40 2.36 8.30
C THR A 104 -8.43 1.19 8.30
N ILE A 105 -7.29 1.29 8.99
CA ILE A 105 -6.33 0.18 9.14
C ILE A 105 -7.01 -1.03 9.80
N LYS A 106 -7.72 -0.82 10.90
CA LYS A 106 -8.42 -1.88 11.65
C LYS A 106 -9.49 -2.55 10.80
N ASP A 107 -10.30 -1.77 10.08
CA ASP A 107 -11.37 -2.28 9.23
C ASP A 107 -10.86 -3.08 8.05
N GLU A 108 -9.84 -2.58 7.36
CA GLU A 108 -9.22 -3.28 6.23
C GLU A 108 -8.51 -4.56 6.67
N HIS A 109 -7.78 -4.50 7.79
CA HIS A 109 -7.20 -5.69 8.37
C HIS A 109 -8.27 -6.73 8.75
N LYS A 110 -9.37 -6.32 9.39
CA LYS A 110 -10.49 -7.21 9.72
C LYS A 110 -11.13 -7.83 8.47
N LYS A 111 -11.26 -7.08 7.37
CA LYS A 111 -11.74 -7.60 6.08
C LYS A 111 -10.80 -8.65 5.50
N ASN A 112 -9.49 -8.45 5.63
CA ASN A 112 -8.45 -9.37 5.16
C ASN A 112 -8.38 -10.62 6.05
N ALA A 113 -8.30 -10.46 7.37
CA ALA A 113 -8.32 -11.54 8.36
C ALA A 113 -9.56 -12.44 8.22
N GLY A 114 -10.71 -11.85 7.87
CA GLY A 114 -11.98 -12.57 7.65
C GLY A 114 -12.13 -13.28 6.30
N VAL A 115 -11.08 -13.34 5.44
CA VAL A 115 -11.18 -13.89 4.09
C VAL A 115 -11.63 -15.35 4.06
N SER A 116 -11.12 -16.18 4.98
CA SER A 116 -11.49 -17.60 5.08
C SER A 116 -12.98 -17.76 5.44
N SER A 117 -13.46 -17.00 6.43
CA SER A 117 -14.87 -16.96 6.82
C SER A 117 -15.78 -16.50 5.69
N LYS A 118 -15.38 -15.49 4.91
CA LYS A 118 -16.13 -15.05 3.71
C LYS A 118 -16.27 -16.19 2.69
N MET A 119 -15.22 -17.00 2.50
CA MET A 119 -15.28 -18.16 1.60
C MET A 119 -16.17 -19.28 2.13
N LYS A 120 -16.16 -19.55 3.45
CA LYS A 120 -17.10 -20.49 4.08
C LYS A 120 -18.55 -20.04 3.88
N GLU A 121 -18.82 -18.76 4.06
CA GLU A 121 -20.17 -18.19 3.88
C GLU A 121 -20.63 -18.27 2.42
N LYS A 122 -19.73 -18.01 1.45
CA LYS A 122 -20.03 -18.19 0.03
C LYS A 122 -20.36 -19.64 -0.31
N ALA A 123 -19.57 -20.59 0.18
CA ALA A 123 -19.86 -22.03 0.02
C ALA A 123 -21.23 -22.42 0.59
N ARG A 124 -21.58 -21.91 1.79
CA ARG A 124 -22.87 -22.16 2.43
C ARG A 124 -24.04 -21.64 1.58
N LYS A 125 -23.94 -20.42 1.04
CA LYS A 125 -24.96 -19.85 0.16
C LYS A 125 -25.17 -20.70 -1.09
N LEU A 126 -24.08 -21.10 -1.77
CA LEU A 126 -24.14 -21.97 -2.95
C LEU A 126 -24.83 -23.31 -2.65
N ARG A 127 -24.58 -23.92 -1.48
CA ARG A 127 -25.27 -25.15 -1.05
C ARG A 127 -26.77 -24.96 -0.84
N ASN A 128 -27.18 -23.83 -0.28
CA ASN A 128 -28.60 -23.51 -0.09
C ASN A 128 -29.28 -23.29 -1.45
N ASP A 129 -28.65 -22.53 -2.34
CA ASP A 129 -29.15 -22.26 -3.69
C ASP A 129 -29.25 -23.55 -4.52
N ALA A 130 -28.33 -24.50 -4.32
CA ALA A 130 -28.38 -25.80 -4.98
C ALA A 130 -29.66 -26.61 -4.68
N ASN A 131 -30.29 -26.39 -3.52
CA ASN A 131 -31.49 -27.11 -3.12
C ASN A 131 -32.79 -26.53 -3.71
N THR A 132 -32.73 -25.35 -4.33
CA THR A 132 -33.90 -24.66 -4.89
C THR A 132 -33.96 -24.70 -6.43
N VAL A 133 -32.91 -25.21 -7.08
CA VAL A 133 -32.78 -25.26 -8.54
C VAL A 133 -32.91 -26.69 -9.09
N SER A 134 -32.93 -26.83 -10.42
CA SER A 134 -32.96 -28.14 -11.09
C SER A 134 -31.75 -28.99 -10.71
N LYS A 135 -31.90 -30.32 -10.72
CA LYS A 135 -30.85 -31.28 -10.32
C LYS A 135 -29.48 -30.98 -10.96
N LYS A 136 -29.45 -30.79 -12.28
CA LYS A 136 -28.21 -30.49 -13.02
C LYS A 136 -27.51 -29.23 -12.49
N LYS A 137 -28.25 -28.13 -12.35
CA LYS A 137 -27.70 -26.86 -11.84
C LYS A 137 -27.35 -26.94 -10.35
N GLY A 138 -28.10 -27.72 -9.58
CA GLY A 138 -27.82 -27.98 -8.18
C GLY A 138 -26.51 -28.74 -7.97
N ASP A 139 -26.22 -29.71 -8.83
CA ASP A 139 -24.97 -30.46 -8.78
C ASP A 139 -23.75 -29.58 -9.13
N GLU A 140 -23.88 -28.67 -10.10
CA GLU A 140 -22.87 -27.65 -10.43
C GLU A 140 -22.59 -26.71 -9.24
N LEU A 141 -23.64 -26.20 -8.59
CA LEU A 141 -23.50 -25.32 -7.42
C LEU A 141 -22.88 -26.05 -6.21
N ARG A 142 -23.21 -27.33 -5.99
CA ARG A 142 -22.58 -28.14 -4.93
C ARG A 142 -21.10 -28.36 -5.20
N TYR A 143 -20.72 -28.61 -6.45
CA TYR A 143 -19.33 -28.73 -6.85
C TYR A 143 -18.57 -27.43 -6.58
N GLU A 144 -19.12 -26.28 -7.00
CA GLU A 144 -18.52 -24.97 -6.74
C GLU A 144 -18.41 -24.67 -5.22
N ALA A 145 -19.44 -25.02 -4.44
CA ALA A 145 -19.42 -24.86 -2.99
C ALA A 145 -18.32 -25.68 -2.31
N GLU A 146 -18.03 -26.88 -2.81
CA GLU A 146 -16.95 -27.70 -2.30
C GLU A 146 -15.58 -27.08 -2.58
N GLN A 147 -15.39 -26.53 -3.78
CA GLN A 147 -14.17 -25.79 -4.12
C GLN A 147 -13.96 -24.56 -3.20
N TYR A 148 -15.00 -23.79 -2.91
CA TYR A 148 -14.91 -22.70 -1.93
C TYR A 148 -14.64 -23.18 -0.50
N THR A 149 -15.15 -24.34 -0.12
CA THR A 149 -14.85 -24.95 1.19
C THR A 149 -13.38 -25.33 1.29
N GLN A 150 -12.81 -25.91 0.24
CA GLN A 150 -11.39 -26.22 0.16
C GLN A 150 -10.52 -24.96 0.22
N LEU A 151 -10.87 -23.92 -0.53
CA LEU A 151 -10.18 -22.62 -0.47
C LEU A 151 -10.27 -22.01 0.94
N ALA A 152 -11.44 -22.06 1.57
CA ALA A 152 -11.60 -21.55 2.93
C ALA A 152 -10.74 -22.30 3.95
N ASN A 153 -10.67 -23.63 3.83
CA ASN A 153 -9.86 -24.49 4.69
C ASN A 153 -8.35 -24.28 4.47
N LEU A 154 -7.94 -24.00 3.22
CA LEU A 154 -6.57 -23.61 2.91
C LEU A 154 -6.25 -22.28 3.61
N LEU A 155 -7.05 -21.24 3.37
CA LEU A 155 -6.82 -19.90 3.91
C LEU A 155 -6.88 -19.85 5.44
N SER A 156 -7.67 -20.70 6.09
CA SER A 156 -7.74 -20.75 7.57
C SER A 156 -6.47 -21.26 8.24
N LYS A 157 -5.53 -21.84 7.47
CA LYS A 157 -4.23 -22.29 7.99
C LYS A 157 -3.21 -21.16 8.09
N TYR A 158 -3.45 -20.04 7.41
CA TYR A 158 -2.49 -18.95 7.30
C TYR A 158 -2.80 -17.84 8.29
N ARG A 159 -1.77 -17.36 9.00
CA ARG A 159 -1.81 -16.07 9.69
C ARG A 159 -1.81 -14.96 8.64
N ILE A 160 -2.70 -13.98 8.75
CA ILE A 160 -2.83 -12.92 7.75
C ILE A 160 -2.10 -11.69 8.26
N ILE A 161 -1.00 -11.32 7.58
CA ILE A 161 -0.31 -10.07 7.86
C ILE A 161 -0.71 -9.04 6.81
N THR A 162 -1.28 -7.92 7.26
CA THR A 162 -1.69 -6.83 6.36
C THR A 162 -0.64 -5.73 6.35
N ILE A 163 -0.14 -5.38 5.17
CA ILE A 163 0.90 -4.37 4.99
C ILE A 163 0.28 -3.17 4.29
N PHE A 164 0.23 -2.03 4.95
CA PHE A 164 -0.24 -0.79 4.39
C PHE A 164 0.93 0.00 3.82
N ILE A 165 0.87 0.30 2.53
CA ILE A 165 1.79 1.24 1.89
C ILE A 165 0.99 2.48 1.53
N THR A 166 1.28 3.59 2.19
CA THR A 166 0.58 4.85 1.97
C THR A 166 1.53 5.96 1.59
N THR A 167 1.04 6.80 0.69
CA THR A 167 1.72 8.01 0.24
C THR A 167 1.51 9.20 1.19
N GLN A 168 0.76 9.00 2.27
CA GLN A 168 0.46 10.01 3.28
C GLN A 168 1.38 9.90 4.48
N ARG A 169 1.43 10.96 5.29
CA ARG A 169 1.90 10.89 6.66
C ARG A 169 0.87 10.13 7.51
N PHE A 170 1.33 9.57 8.61
CA PHE A 170 0.48 8.95 9.61
C PHE A 170 0.75 9.67 10.93
N SER A 171 -0.29 10.20 11.56
CA SER A 171 -0.17 11.08 12.73
C SER A 171 -0.73 10.47 14.03
N GLU A 172 -1.30 9.27 13.94
CA GLU A 172 -1.86 8.56 15.09
C GLU A 172 -0.82 7.65 15.76
N GLU A 173 -1.13 7.17 16.96
CA GLU A 173 -0.25 6.31 17.76
C GLU A 173 -0.03 4.96 17.08
N LEU A 174 1.24 4.66 16.79
CA LEU A 174 1.64 3.44 16.08
C LEU A 174 1.39 2.19 16.92
N GLU A 175 1.43 2.31 18.25
CA GLU A 175 1.16 1.26 19.22
C GLU A 175 -0.28 0.75 19.15
N CYS A 176 -1.19 1.55 18.59
CA CYS A 176 -2.59 1.19 18.44
C CYS A 176 -2.90 0.42 17.15
N ILE A 177 -1.93 0.32 16.22
CA ILE A 177 -2.04 -0.47 14.99
C ILE A 177 -2.16 -1.97 15.38
N PRO A 178 -3.04 -2.75 14.73
CA PRO A 178 -3.17 -4.18 15.03
C PRO A 178 -1.84 -4.91 14.94
N GLU A 179 -1.64 -5.91 15.81
CA GLU A 179 -0.36 -6.64 15.89
C GLU A 179 0.06 -7.23 14.54
N ASP A 180 -0.89 -7.75 13.77
CA ASP A 180 -0.72 -8.33 12.43
C ASP A 180 -0.70 -7.30 11.28
N CYS A 181 -0.51 -6.03 11.60
CA CYS A 181 -0.39 -4.96 10.63
C CYS A 181 1.01 -4.35 10.61
N ILE A 182 1.44 -4.01 9.41
CA ILE A 182 2.67 -3.25 9.15
C ILE A 182 2.31 -2.00 8.36
N LEU A 183 2.91 -0.87 8.69
CA LEU A 183 2.72 0.41 8.04
C LEU A 183 4.03 0.93 7.42
N ILE A 184 3.95 1.27 6.14
CA ILE A 184 4.97 2.01 5.40
C ILE A 184 4.30 3.30 4.92
N HIS A 185 4.63 4.41 5.56
CA HIS A 185 4.07 5.73 5.26
C HIS A 185 5.17 6.68 4.77
N GLN A 186 4.78 7.87 4.30
CA GLN A 186 5.64 8.82 3.58
C GLN A 186 6.99 9.09 4.26
N GLU A 187 7.03 9.13 5.59
CA GLU A 187 8.24 9.48 6.36
C GLU A 187 9.28 8.35 6.32
N ASN A 188 8.83 7.10 6.16
CA ASN A 188 9.69 5.92 6.17
C ASN A 188 10.18 5.53 4.76
N PHE A 189 9.75 6.26 3.72
CA PHE A 189 10.07 5.95 2.33
C PHE A 189 11.57 6.01 2.03
N ASP A 190 12.33 6.88 2.69
CA ASP A 190 13.78 6.98 2.47
C ASP A 190 14.49 5.68 2.89
N THR A 191 14.05 5.09 4.01
CA THR A 191 14.55 3.80 4.51
C THR A 191 14.06 2.63 3.67
N PHE A 192 12.78 2.64 3.28
CA PHE A 192 12.16 1.53 2.56
C PHE A 192 12.57 1.46 1.08
N PHE A 193 12.42 2.55 0.33
CA PHE A 193 12.72 2.61 -1.11
C PHE A 193 14.16 3.05 -1.42
N GLY A 194 14.87 3.61 -0.44
CA GLY A 194 16.12 4.32 -0.66
C GLY A 194 15.90 5.78 -1.11
N PRO A 195 16.91 6.64 -0.93
CA PRO A 195 16.77 8.09 -1.11
C PRO A 195 16.36 8.50 -2.52
N VAL A 196 16.88 7.83 -3.56
CA VAL A 196 16.61 8.16 -4.97
C VAL A 196 15.15 7.90 -5.34
N PHE A 197 14.63 6.73 -5.00
CA PHE A 197 13.24 6.37 -5.30
C PHE A 197 12.27 7.15 -4.42
N SER A 198 12.59 7.29 -3.14
CA SER A 198 11.78 8.07 -2.21
C SER A 198 11.64 9.53 -2.66
N SER A 199 12.72 10.19 -3.08
CA SER A 199 12.68 11.56 -3.58
C SER A 199 11.78 11.70 -4.80
N ARG A 200 11.84 10.74 -5.75
CA ARG A 200 10.94 10.72 -6.93
C ARG A 200 9.49 10.48 -6.54
N ALA A 201 9.24 9.51 -5.66
CA ALA A 201 7.89 9.19 -5.18
C ALA A 201 7.28 10.40 -4.46
N LYS A 202 8.00 10.96 -3.47
CA LYS A 202 7.61 12.18 -2.75
C LYS A 202 7.35 13.33 -3.72
N PHE A 203 8.24 13.58 -4.68
CA PHE A 203 8.07 14.64 -5.69
C PHE A 203 6.77 14.50 -6.49
N VAL A 204 6.48 13.31 -7.03
CA VAL A 204 5.25 13.05 -7.79
C VAL A 204 4.02 13.24 -6.90
N MET A 205 4.09 12.73 -5.68
CA MET A 205 2.98 12.76 -4.71
C MET A 205 2.67 14.15 -4.15
N THR A 206 3.66 15.03 -4.07
CA THR A 206 3.51 16.37 -3.49
C THR A 206 3.26 17.45 -4.53
N ARG A 207 3.28 17.11 -5.83
CA ARG A 207 3.21 18.07 -6.93
C ARG A 207 1.99 18.98 -6.89
N ASP A 208 0.84 18.47 -6.47
CA ASP A 208 -0.42 19.22 -6.38
C ASP A 208 -0.65 19.92 -5.02
N SER A 209 0.27 19.72 -4.08
CA SER A 209 0.19 20.20 -2.70
C SER A 209 1.42 20.99 -2.27
N ASN A 210 2.27 21.35 -3.23
CA ASN A 210 3.48 22.09 -2.98
C ASN A 210 3.29 23.49 -3.58
N PRO A 211 3.17 24.56 -2.77
CA PRO A 211 2.95 25.90 -3.30
C PRO A 211 4.10 26.40 -4.17
N ASN A 212 5.30 25.82 -4.07
CA ASN A 212 6.43 26.12 -4.92
C ASN A 212 6.37 25.42 -6.29
N MET A 213 5.44 24.47 -6.50
CA MET A 213 5.40 23.62 -7.71
C MET A 213 4.03 23.44 -8.35
N SER A 214 2.95 23.45 -7.57
CA SER A 214 1.57 23.34 -8.05
C SER A 214 1.13 24.53 -8.90
N THR A 215 0.36 24.32 -9.97
CA THR A 215 -0.31 25.43 -10.68
C THR A 215 -1.47 25.99 -9.84
N ALA A 216 -1.94 27.20 -10.16
CA ALA A 216 -3.12 27.81 -9.53
C ALA A 216 -4.33 26.84 -9.53
N SER A 217 -4.68 26.32 -10.71
CA SER A 217 -5.75 25.33 -10.87
C SER A 217 -5.54 24.05 -10.04
N GLN A 218 -4.30 23.56 -9.91
CA GLN A 218 -4.02 22.39 -9.06
C GLN A 218 -4.32 22.69 -7.59
N LEU A 219 -3.86 23.83 -7.07
CA LEU A 219 -4.12 24.23 -5.68
C LEU A 219 -5.61 24.47 -5.45
N ALA A 220 -6.28 25.21 -6.34
CA ALA A 220 -7.70 25.52 -6.21
C ALA A 220 -8.60 24.29 -6.32
N SER A 221 -8.23 23.32 -7.17
CA SER A 221 -8.94 22.04 -7.26
C SER A 221 -8.77 21.17 -6.01
N ARG A 222 -7.67 21.36 -5.26
CA ARG A 222 -7.29 20.50 -4.14
C ARG A 222 -7.71 21.05 -2.79
N TYR A 223 -7.62 22.37 -2.59
CA TYR A 223 -7.82 23.01 -1.30
C TYR A 223 -9.00 23.98 -1.38
N LYS A 224 -10.04 23.73 -0.58
CA LYS A 224 -11.26 24.55 -0.60
C LYS A 224 -11.00 26.02 -0.22
N ALA A 225 -10.02 26.27 0.64
CA ALA A 225 -9.61 27.61 1.05
C ALA A 225 -8.85 28.40 -0.03
N ILE A 226 -8.41 27.74 -1.10
CA ILE A 226 -7.65 28.39 -2.19
C ILE A 226 -8.60 28.61 -3.37
N SER A 227 -9.01 29.85 -3.59
CA SER A 227 -9.68 30.24 -4.83
C SER A 227 -8.68 30.27 -6.00
N GLU A 228 -9.17 30.31 -7.25
CA GLU A 228 -8.30 30.43 -8.42
C GLU A 228 -7.42 31.70 -8.34
N ASP A 229 -7.99 32.84 -7.93
CA ASP A 229 -7.24 34.09 -7.72
C ASP A 229 -6.13 33.94 -6.66
N MET A 230 -6.45 33.24 -5.56
CA MET A 230 -5.46 32.95 -4.53
C MET A 230 -4.36 32.02 -5.04
N GLY A 231 -4.73 30.99 -5.80
CA GLY A 231 -3.79 30.10 -6.49
C GLY A 231 -2.87 30.88 -7.45
N GLU A 232 -3.41 31.81 -8.23
CA GLU A 232 -2.62 32.68 -9.11
C GLU A 232 -1.66 33.57 -8.33
N ARG A 233 -2.09 34.10 -7.17
CA ARG A 233 -1.26 34.94 -6.30
C ARG A 233 -0.09 34.14 -5.74
N ILE A 234 -0.34 32.91 -5.29
CA ILE A 234 0.70 31.96 -4.87
C ILE A 234 1.66 31.67 -6.05
N GLU A 235 1.13 31.38 -7.23
CA GLU A 235 1.92 31.07 -8.43
C GLU A 235 2.76 32.25 -8.94
N LYS A 236 2.27 33.49 -8.81
CA LYS A 236 3.04 34.70 -9.10
C LYS A 236 4.14 34.92 -8.06
N THR A 237 3.86 34.67 -6.78
CA THR A 237 4.80 34.88 -5.67
C THR A 237 5.95 33.88 -5.72
N ARG A 238 5.66 32.60 -5.99
CA ARG A 238 6.69 31.54 -6.05
C ARG A 238 7.74 31.75 -7.16
N LYS A 239 7.40 32.51 -8.20
CA LYS A 239 8.33 32.86 -9.29
C LYS A 239 9.44 33.80 -8.79
N ARG A 240 9.24 34.48 -7.66
CA ARG A 240 10.15 35.46 -7.07
C ARG A 240 10.84 34.95 -5.81
N ARG A 241 10.21 34.02 -5.08
CA ARG A 241 10.74 33.43 -3.84
C ARG A 241 10.27 32.00 -3.66
N THR A 242 11.01 31.21 -2.90
CA THR A 242 10.57 29.86 -2.51
C THR A 242 10.10 29.86 -1.06
N PHE A 243 8.96 29.25 -0.79
CA PHE A 243 8.44 29.08 0.57
C PHE A 243 9.16 27.91 1.25
N MET A 244 9.83 28.17 2.37
CA MET A 244 10.67 27.17 3.05
C MET A 244 9.92 26.37 4.12
N SER A 245 8.81 26.89 4.62
CA SER A 245 7.99 26.27 5.66
C SER A 245 6.56 26.80 5.61
N HIS A 246 5.67 26.18 6.39
CA HIS A 246 4.32 26.68 6.58
C HIS A 246 4.32 28.09 7.19
N GLU A 247 5.15 28.32 8.22
CA GLU A 247 5.30 29.64 8.82
C GLU A 247 5.77 30.69 7.81
N ASP A 248 6.75 30.35 6.96
CA ASP A 248 7.27 31.24 5.92
C ASP A 248 6.21 31.55 4.84
N PHE A 249 5.40 30.56 4.48
CA PHE A 249 4.28 30.74 3.57
C PHE A 249 3.19 31.65 4.16
N CYS A 250 2.84 31.45 5.44
CA CYS A 250 1.81 32.25 6.12
C CYS A 250 2.21 33.71 6.32
N LYS A 251 3.51 34.07 6.26
CA LYS A 251 3.95 35.47 6.24
C LYS A 251 3.45 36.22 5.00
N GLU A 252 3.35 35.52 3.86
CA GLU A 252 2.86 36.09 2.58
C GLU A 252 1.36 35.87 2.38
N PHE A 253 0.82 34.80 2.98
CA PHE A 253 -0.59 34.41 2.88
C PHE A 253 -1.20 34.22 4.28
N PRO A 254 -1.32 35.30 5.07
CA PRO A 254 -1.87 35.23 6.42
C PRO A 254 -3.33 34.76 6.43
N GLU A 255 -4.06 34.94 5.31
CA GLU A 255 -5.46 34.49 5.20
C GLU A 255 -5.60 32.96 5.23
N LEU A 256 -4.52 32.23 4.94
CA LEU A 256 -4.48 30.77 4.92
C LEU A 256 -3.84 30.16 6.18
N ALA A 257 -3.44 30.98 7.15
CA ALA A 257 -2.68 30.53 8.31
C ALA A 257 -3.49 29.65 9.28
N SER A 258 -4.80 29.87 9.37
CA SER A 258 -5.69 29.11 10.25
C SER A 258 -6.31 27.87 9.57
N ASP A 259 -5.97 27.60 8.30
CA ASP A 259 -6.55 26.46 7.58
C ASP A 259 -5.79 25.16 7.90
N ASP A 260 -6.45 24.26 8.63
CA ASP A 260 -5.86 23.00 9.06
C ASP A 260 -5.54 22.05 7.90
N GLU A 261 -6.29 22.10 6.80
CA GLU A 261 -6.05 21.27 5.63
C GLU A 261 -4.74 21.69 4.94
N ILE A 262 -4.55 22.99 4.74
CA ILE A 262 -3.32 23.57 4.19
C ILE A 262 -2.15 23.28 5.13
N ARG A 263 -2.30 23.56 6.44
CA ARG A 263 -1.25 23.33 7.45
C ARG A 263 -0.76 21.88 7.46
N SER A 264 -1.68 20.93 7.32
CA SER A 264 -1.37 19.49 7.43
C SER A 264 -0.86 18.89 6.12
N ASN A 265 -1.26 19.44 4.96
CA ASN A 265 -1.01 18.81 3.65
C ASN A 265 -0.02 19.56 2.76
N PHE A 266 0.24 20.84 3.00
CA PHE A 266 1.23 21.56 2.21
C PHE A 266 2.62 20.98 2.43
N VAL A 267 3.33 20.78 1.33
CA VAL A 267 4.72 20.32 1.37
C VAL A 267 5.63 21.37 0.77
N TYR A 268 6.43 21.99 1.63
CA TYR A 268 7.33 23.08 1.32
C TYR A 268 8.72 22.51 0.99
N TYR A 269 8.89 22.00 -0.24
CA TYR A 269 10.23 21.79 -0.79
C TYR A 269 10.76 23.15 -1.30
N PRO A 270 12.00 23.50 -0.97
CA PRO A 270 13.11 23.06 -1.81
C PRO A 270 14.10 22.24 -0.97
N TYR A 271 14.89 21.40 -1.61
CA TYR A 271 16.01 20.76 -0.92
C TYR A 271 16.88 21.82 -0.20
N HIS A 272 17.02 21.72 1.12
CA HIS A 272 18.17 22.28 1.86
C HIS A 272 19.40 21.36 1.60
N PRO A 273 20.66 21.81 1.74
CA PRO A 273 21.81 21.54 0.89
C PRO A 273 22.45 20.15 1.09
N HIS A 274 21.76 19.21 1.74
CA HIS A 274 22.29 17.88 2.03
C HIS A 274 22.04 16.85 0.94
N ILE A 275 21.60 17.28 -0.26
CA ILE A 275 22.02 16.54 -1.44
C ILE A 275 23.50 16.92 -1.60
N GLU A 276 24.39 16.14 -1.00
CA GLU A 276 25.78 16.12 -1.45
C GLU A 276 25.73 16.05 -2.97
N SER A 277 26.38 17.01 -3.62
CA SER A 277 26.56 17.00 -5.07
C SER A 277 26.94 15.59 -5.46
N PHE A 278 26.18 14.97 -6.34
CA PHE A 278 26.59 13.75 -7.02
C PHE A 278 27.80 14.14 -7.87
N GLU A 279 28.98 14.25 -7.25
CA GLU A 279 30.22 14.28 -7.98
C GLU A 279 30.33 12.90 -8.61
N PRO A 280 30.26 12.78 -9.95
CA PRO A 280 30.57 11.51 -10.57
C PRO A 280 32.01 11.21 -10.15
N ASN A 281 32.21 10.15 -9.36
CA ASN A 281 33.54 9.64 -9.04
C ASN A 281 34.34 9.65 -10.33
N LYS A 282 35.33 10.56 -10.41
CA LYS A 282 36.23 10.64 -11.55
C LYS A 282 36.75 9.23 -11.72
N ARG A 283 36.43 8.60 -12.85
CA ARG A 283 37.01 7.31 -13.22
C ARG A 283 38.50 7.46 -13.07
N THR A 284 39.08 6.86 -12.05
CA THR A 284 40.51 6.66 -11.97
C THR A 284 40.83 5.79 -13.16
N ARG A 285 41.45 6.39 -14.19
CA ARG A 285 42.00 5.63 -15.30
C ARG A 285 43.03 4.68 -14.69
N VAL A 286 42.74 3.39 -14.73
CA VAL A 286 43.76 2.34 -14.69
C VAL A 286 44.38 2.28 -16.08
#